data_AF-A0A7S2ZIE8-F1
#
_entry.id   AF-A0A7S2ZIE8-F1
#
_cell.length_a   1.000
_cell.length_b   1.000
_cell.length_c   1.000
_cell.angle_alpha   90.00
_cell.angle_beta   90.00
_cell.angle_gamma   90.00
#
_symmetry.space_group_name_H-M   'P 1'
#
loop_
_entity.id
_entity.type
_entity.pdbx_description
1 polymer ?
#
loop_
_entity_poly.entity_id
_entity_poly.type
_entity_poly.pdbx_seq_one_letter_code
_entity_poly.pdbx_strand_id
1 'polypeptide(L)'
;MAINSACNEIGQTWMESGVSENAVSGHIQLMVPGKLACFSCAPPLVVASEIDERTLKREGVCAASLPTTMGIVAGLLVQNALKHLLNFGQVSACLGYNAMKDFFSLMVLQPNPSCSDSWCLKQQEQYLQKAKAEEKNRAAVGGGEPEEDVPLHAENEWNIVVEDDPVESVPEESELHEAKNKPAEGLKFEFEQAKSSVNDDELVADSEQDIGELMSQLNNLK
;
A
#
# COMPACT_ATOMS: atom_id res chain seq x y z
N MET A 1 4.66 15.83 20.40
CA MET A 1 6.13 15.87 20.20
C MET A 1 6.95 15.18 21.29
N ALA A 2 6.62 15.31 22.58
CA ALA A 2 7.46 14.77 23.68
C ALA A 2 7.80 13.27 23.58
N ILE A 3 6.80 12.41 23.29
CA ILE A 3 7.01 10.97 23.15
C ILE A 3 8.01 10.67 22.03
N ASN A 4 7.86 11.32 20.88
CA ASN A 4 8.73 11.12 19.73
C ASN A 4 10.20 11.41 20.07
N SER A 5 10.48 12.55 20.72
CA SER A 5 11.85 12.92 21.11
C SER A 5 12.45 11.91 22.09
N ALA A 6 11.69 11.50 23.11
CA ALA A 6 12.15 10.50 24.08
C ALA A 6 12.44 9.15 23.40
N CYS A 7 11.53 8.67 22.55
CA CYS A 7 11.69 7.40 21.84
C CYS A 7 12.86 7.42 20.84
N ASN A 8 13.10 8.53 20.14
CA ASN A 8 14.25 8.67 19.26
C ASN A 8 15.58 8.66 20.03
N GLU A 9 15.62 9.32 21.20
CA GLU A 9 16.80 9.36 22.05
C GLU A 9 17.19 7.95 22.54
N ILE A 10 16.23 7.16 23.03
CA ILE A 10 16.50 5.81 23.56
C ILE A 10 16.42 4.69 22.51
N GLY A 11 15.98 5.00 21.28
CA GLY A 11 15.77 4.00 20.21
C GLY A 11 14.58 3.07 20.45
N GLN A 12 13.56 3.52 21.18
CA GLN A 12 12.39 2.71 21.52
C GLN A 12 11.37 2.68 20.39
N THR A 13 10.95 1.48 20.00
CA THR A 13 9.82 1.29 19.08
C THR A 13 8.50 1.58 19.79
N TRP A 14 7.61 2.32 19.14
CA TRP A 14 6.31 2.69 19.71
C TRP A 14 5.24 2.78 18.62
N MET A 15 3.96 2.82 19.00
CA MET A 15 2.85 3.02 18.08
C MET A 15 2.07 4.27 18.48
N GLU A 16 1.75 5.08 17.48
CA GLU A 16 0.90 6.26 17.59
C GLU A 16 -0.51 5.89 17.06
N SER A 17 -1.52 6.56 17.60
CA SER A 17 -2.89 6.45 17.10
C SER A 17 -3.62 7.78 17.23
N GLY A 18 -4.37 8.15 16.20
CA GLY A 18 -5.15 9.37 16.18
C GLY A 18 -6.56 9.16 15.64
N VAL A 19 -7.49 9.99 16.11
CA VAL A 19 -8.87 10.11 15.61
C VAL A 19 -9.09 11.55 15.19
N SER A 20 -9.82 11.77 14.09
CA SER A 20 -10.13 13.11 13.61
C SER A 20 -11.12 13.85 14.51
N GLU A 21 -11.08 15.18 14.48
CA GLU A 21 -11.99 16.03 15.27
C GLU A 21 -13.47 15.85 14.93
N ASN A 22 -13.78 15.37 13.73
CA ASN A 22 -15.14 15.05 13.29
C ASN A 22 -15.53 13.57 13.51
N ALA A 23 -14.66 12.78 14.14
CA ALA A 23 -14.83 11.37 14.47
C ALA A 23 -15.11 10.41 13.29
N VAL A 24 -14.91 10.83 12.03
CA VAL A 24 -15.15 9.96 10.85
C VAL A 24 -13.88 9.42 10.20
N SER A 25 -12.72 9.69 10.78
CA SER A 25 -11.48 9.03 10.37
C SER A 25 -10.55 8.79 11.55
N GLY A 26 -9.60 7.88 11.37
CA GLY A 26 -8.56 7.58 12.34
C GLY A 26 -7.38 6.88 11.70
N HIS A 27 -6.32 6.68 12.45
CA HIS A 27 -5.15 5.95 11.99
C HIS A 27 -4.36 5.35 13.15
N ILE A 28 -3.53 4.39 12.82
CA ILE A 28 -2.43 3.90 13.65
C ILE A 28 -1.13 3.95 12.87
N GLN A 29 -0.03 4.24 13.55
CA GLN A 29 1.29 4.29 12.93
C GLN A 29 2.33 3.63 13.83
N LEU A 30 3.06 2.65 13.28
CA LEU A 30 4.23 2.05 13.92
C LEU A 30 5.46 2.91 13.64
N MET A 31 6.17 3.23 14.72
CA MET A 31 7.36 4.06 14.72
C MET A 31 8.53 3.23 15.21
N VAL A 32 9.46 2.95 14.29
CA VAL A 32 10.73 2.29 14.57
C VAL A 32 11.83 3.31 14.27
N PRO A 33 12.45 3.95 15.29
CA PRO A 33 13.47 4.97 15.07
C PRO A 33 14.56 4.51 14.09
N GLY A 34 14.79 5.31 13.05
CA GLY A 34 15.78 5.01 12.01
C GLY A 34 15.31 4.12 10.86
N LYS A 35 14.25 3.32 11.06
CA LYS A 35 13.67 2.43 10.03
C LYS A 35 12.42 2.99 9.38
N LEU A 36 11.51 3.55 10.19
CA LEU A 36 10.26 4.16 9.74
C LEU A 36 10.26 5.65 10.10
N ALA A 37 9.45 6.44 9.40
CA ALA A 37 9.28 7.86 9.67
C ALA A 37 8.97 8.10 11.14
N CYS A 38 9.71 8.99 11.81
CA CYS A 38 9.33 9.48 13.13
C CYS A 38 8.26 10.58 13.01
N PHE A 39 7.64 11.02 14.10
CA PHE A 39 6.54 11.99 14.06
C PHE A 39 7.02 13.36 13.56
N SER A 40 8.32 13.65 13.72
CA SER A 40 8.96 14.86 13.20
C SER A 40 9.43 14.74 11.74
N CYS A 41 9.32 13.57 11.11
CA CYS A 41 9.67 13.41 9.69
C CYS A 41 8.62 14.04 8.77
N ALA A 42 7.34 13.95 9.15
CA ALA A 42 6.21 14.53 8.45
C ALA A 42 5.26 15.20 9.46
N PRO A 43 5.69 16.31 10.10
CA PRO A 43 4.90 16.97 11.12
C PRO A 43 3.63 17.59 10.52
N PRO A 44 2.51 17.60 11.26
CA PRO A 44 1.31 18.32 10.82
C PRO A 44 1.61 19.83 10.75
N LEU A 45 0.84 20.54 9.92
CA LEU A 45 1.08 21.96 9.62
C LEU A 45 1.21 22.83 10.87
N VAL A 46 0.38 22.59 11.88
CA VAL A 46 0.38 23.36 13.14
C VAL A 46 1.73 23.28 13.85
N VAL A 47 2.33 22.09 13.87
CA VAL A 47 3.64 21.85 14.46
C VAL A 47 4.74 22.44 13.59
N ALA A 48 4.64 22.30 12.27
CA ALA A 48 5.63 22.83 11.34
C ALA A 48 5.69 24.36 11.29
N SER A 49 4.55 25.04 11.49
CA SER A 49 4.44 26.50 11.53
C SER A 49 4.67 27.11 12.92
N GLU A 50 5.01 26.30 13.93
CA GLU A 50 5.23 26.74 15.32
C GLU A 50 4.04 27.52 15.91
N ILE A 51 2.83 27.23 15.43
CA ILE A 51 1.60 27.83 15.95
C ILE A 51 1.22 27.08 17.23
N ASP A 52 0.88 27.82 18.29
CA ASP A 52 0.39 27.20 19.51
C ASP A 52 -0.95 26.50 19.25
N GLU A 53 -1.01 25.19 19.46
CA GLU A 53 -2.22 24.36 19.32
C GLU A 53 -3.41 24.92 20.10
N ARG A 54 -3.14 25.66 21.20
CA ARG A 54 -4.17 26.32 22.00
C ARG A 54 -4.93 27.38 21.23
N THR A 55 -4.31 28.03 20.24
CA THR A 55 -4.95 29.07 19.43
C THR A 55 -5.96 28.50 18.44
N LEU A 56 -5.86 27.21 18.09
CA LEU A 56 -6.83 26.52 17.24
C LEU A 56 -8.07 26.07 18.04
N LYS A 57 -7.91 25.84 19.33
CA LYS A 57 -9.00 25.44 20.21
C LYS A 57 -9.91 26.63 20.51
N ARG A 58 -11.15 26.58 20.02
CA ARG A 58 -12.20 27.52 20.43
C ARG A 58 -12.77 27.11 21.78
N GLU A 59 -12.81 28.04 22.73
CA GLU A 59 -13.42 27.77 24.04
C GLU A 59 -14.92 27.45 23.89
N GLY A 60 -15.39 26.43 24.61
CA GLY A 60 -16.77 25.97 24.57
C GLY A 60 -17.13 25.01 23.43
N VAL A 61 -16.19 24.71 22.51
CA VAL A 61 -16.39 23.71 21.44
C VAL A 61 -15.59 22.44 21.77
N CYS A 62 -16.24 21.28 21.71
CA CYS A 62 -15.58 19.99 21.82
C CYS A 62 -15.36 19.38 20.43
N ALA A 63 -14.28 18.62 20.29
CA ALA A 63 -14.15 17.70 19.16
C ALA A 63 -15.28 16.67 19.25
N ALA A 64 -15.87 16.32 18.10
CA ALA A 64 -16.80 15.22 18.05
C ALA A 64 -16.06 13.94 18.44
N SER A 65 -16.70 13.13 19.27
CA SER A 65 -16.18 11.84 19.70
C SER A 65 -17.27 10.80 19.49
N LEU A 66 -16.97 9.80 18.66
CA LEU A 66 -17.87 8.69 18.40
C LEU A 66 -17.23 7.41 18.95
N PRO A 67 -17.88 6.71 19.90
CA PRO A 67 -17.32 5.51 20.51
C PRO A 67 -16.96 4.41 19.51
N THR A 68 -17.65 4.35 18.37
CA THR A 68 -17.40 3.39 17.30
C THR A 68 -16.02 3.59 16.68
N THR A 69 -15.68 4.81 16.28
CA THR A 69 -14.37 5.14 15.67
C THR A 69 -13.24 4.91 16.65
N MET A 70 -13.42 5.31 17.92
CA MET A 70 -12.45 5.03 18.97
C MET A 70 -12.25 3.52 19.19
N GLY A 71 -13.33 2.74 19.20
CA GLY A 71 -13.27 1.28 19.34
C GLY A 71 -12.55 0.60 18.19
N ILE A 72 -12.81 1.03 16.95
CA ILE A 72 -12.13 0.50 15.75
C ILE A 72 -10.63 0.82 15.81
N VAL A 73 -10.26 2.08 16.06
CA VAL A 73 -8.84 2.49 16.11
C VAL A 73 -8.10 1.77 17.25
N ALA A 74 -8.71 1.64 18.43
CA ALA A 74 -8.13 0.90 19.54
C ALA A 74 -7.96 -0.60 19.21
N GLY A 75 -8.96 -1.22 18.57
CA GLY A 75 -8.89 -2.62 18.12
C GLY A 75 -7.76 -2.83 17.11
N LEU A 76 -7.63 -1.94 16.12
CA LEU A 76 -6.54 -1.98 15.14
C LEU A 76 -5.17 -1.81 15.81
N LEU A 77 -5.06 -0.88 16.77
CA LEU A 77 -3.82 -0.62 17.50
C LEU A 77 -3.35 -1.85 18.27
N VAL A 78 -4.23 -2.45 19.08
CA VAL A 78 -3.91 -3.65 19.87
C VAL A 78 -3.61 -4.83 18.95
N GLN A 79 -4.36 -5.01 17.87
CA GLN A 79 -4.09 -6.06 16.88
C GLN A 79 -2.69 -5.89 16.26
N ASN A 80 -2.29 -4.66 15.94
CA ASN A 80 -0.96 -4.40 15.41
C ASN A 80 0.14 -4.64 16.46
N ALA A 81 -0.11 -4.27 17.71
CA ALA A 81 0.79 -4.57 18.83
C ALA A 81 0.98 -6.07 19.04
N LEU A 82 -0.10 -6.86 18.98
CA LEU A 82 -0.03 -8.32 19.08
C LEU A 82 0.77 -8.92 17.92
N LYS A 83 0.47 -8.53 16.67
CA LYS A 83 1.24 -8.97 15.49
C LYS A 83 2.73 -8.67 15.65
N HIS A 84 3.06 -7.48 16.19
CA HIS A 84 4.45 -7.07 16.41
C HIS A 84 5.15 -7.86 17.51
N LEU A 85 4.50 -8.06 18.66
CA LEU A 85 5.09 -8.72 19.84
C LEU A 85 5.17 -10.24 19.71
N LEU A 86 4.19 -10.84 19.02
CA LEU A 86 4.06 -12.30 18.88
C LEU A 86 4.53 -12.82 17.50
N ASN A 87 5.06 -11.93 16.65
CA ASN A 87 5.65 -12.25 15.35
C ASN A 87 4.74 -13.08 14.42
N PHE A 88 3.44 -12.76 14.37
CA PHE A 88 2.49 -13.41 13.46
C PHE A 88 1.82 -12.40 12.52
N GLY A 89 1.40 -12.88 11.36
CA GLY A 89 0.78 -12.06 10.33
C GLY A 89 1.70 -10.93 9.84
N GLN A 90 1.11 -9.93 9.18
CA GLN A 90 1.83 -8.78 8.66
C GLN A 90 1.60 -7.55 9.53
N VAL A 91 2.66 -7.01 10.13
CA VAL A 91 2.61 -5.76 10.91
C VAL A 91 2.43 -4.57 9.96
N SER A 92 1.46 -3.72 10.26
CA SER A 92 1.15 -2.54 9.45
C SER A 92 2.00 -1.35 9.91
N ALA A 93 2.76 -0.74 9.00
CA ALA A 93 3.57 0.44 9.30
C ALA A 93 2.69 1.67 9.55
N CYS A 94 1.69 1.89 8.70
CA CYS A 94 0.65 2.87 8.93
C CYS A 94 -0.65 2.36 8.30
N LEU A 95 -1.73 2.45 9.07
CA LEU A 95 -3.07 2.03 8.67
C LEU A 95 -4.04 3.17 8.95
N GLY A 96 -4.61 3.73 7.89
CA GLY A 96 -5.68 4.72 7.96
C GLY A 96 -7.06 4.07 7.89
N TYR A 97 -8.04 4.68 8.56
CA TYR A 97 -9.45 4.32 8.54
C TYR A 97 -10.29 5.54 8.17
N ASN A 98 -11.16 5.39 7.17
CA ASN A 98 -12.15 6.39 6.78
C ASN A 98 -13.56 5.79 6.89
N ALA A 99 -14.30 6.24 7.91
CA ALA A 99 -15.63 5.74 8.25
C ALA A 99 -16.71 6.15 7.24
N MET A 100 -16.49 7.21 6.45
CA MET A 100 -17.48 7.67 5.46
C MET A 100 -17.51 6.79 4.20
N LYS A 101 -16.41 6.10 3.92
CA LYS A 101 -16.22 5.28 2.71
C LYS A 101 -15.88 3.82 3.04
N ASP A 102 -15.92 3.44 4.32
CA ASP A 102 -15.47 2.15 4.84
C ASP A 102 -14.11 1.73 4.27
N PHE A 103 -13.20 2.70 4.16
CA PHE A 103 -11.93 2.53 3.46
C PHE A 103 -10.77 2.42 4.44
N PHE A 104 -9.91 1.43 4.20
CA PHE A 104 -8.69 1.19 4.96
C PHE A 104 -7.48 1.38 4.04
N SER A 105 -6.61 2.33 4.36
CA SER A 105 -5.39 2.58 3.60
C SER A 105 -4.17 2.04 4.33
N LEU A 106 -3.33 1.29 3.61
CA LEU A 106 -2.02 0.88 4.10
C LEU A 106 -0.95 1.73 3.45
N MET A 107 -0.04 2.27 4.26
CA MET A 107 1.10 3.03 3.76
C MET A 107 2.36 2.74 4.59
N VAL A 108 3.51 2.93 3.96
CA VAL A 108 4.81 2.83 4.61
C VAL A 108 5.48 4.19 4.50
N LEU A 109 5.68 4.83 5.64
CA LEU A 109 6.32 6.14 5.72
C LEU A 109 7.82 5.94 6.01
N GLN A 110 8.66 6.41 5.09
CA GLN A 110 10.12 6.34 5.22
C GLN A 110 10.66 7.50 6.06
N PRO A 111 11.76 7.30 6.81
CA PRO A 111 12.44 8.38 7.52
C PRO A 111 12.83 9.52 6.59
N ASN A 112 12.68 10.76 7.07
CA ASN A 112 13.15 11.94 6.37
C ASN A 112 14.66 12.13 6.64
N PRO A 113 15.54 12.12 5.61
CA PRO A 113 16.98 12.34 5.77
C PRO A 113 17.36 13.72 6.32
N SER A 114 16.42 14.67 6.27
CA SER A 114 16.57 16.04 6.77
C SER A 114 15.58 16.32 7.92
N CYS A 115 15.26 15.29 8.72
CA CYS A 115 14.39 15.43 9.88
C CYS A 115 14.92 16.47 10.88
N SER A 116 14.03 17.26 11.47
CA SER A 116 14.38 18.29 12.46
C SER A 116 14.91 17.71 13.78
N ASP A 117 14.54 16.47 14.11
CA ASP A 117 15.04 15.76 15.28
C ASP A 117 16.42 15.12 15.01
N SER A 118 17.45 15.64 15.68
CA SER A 118 18.84 15.16 15.56
C SER A 118 19.02 13.70 15.98
N TRP A 119 18.22 13.19 16.93
CA TRP A 119 18.29 11.80 17.34
C TRP A 119 17.74 10.89 16.24
N CYS A 120 16.72 11.32 15.51
CA CYS A 120 16.21 10.56 14.37
C CYS A 120 17.29 10.33 13.31
N LEU A 121 18.08 11.36 12.97
CA LEU A 121 19.19 11.25 12.01
C LEU A 121 20.24 10.23 12.48
N LYS A 122 20.65 10.28 13.75
CA LYS A 122 21.57 9.30 14.34
C LYS A 122 21.03 7.88 14.27
N GLN A 123 19.73 7.69 14.56
CA GLN A 123 19.09 6.37 14.47
C GLN A 123 19.02 5.86 13.04
N GLN A 124 18.80 6.74 12.05
CA GLN A 124 18.82 6.38 10.63
C GLN A 124 20.21 5.85 10.22
N GLU A 125 21.28 6.54 10.60
CA GLU A 125 22.64 6.09 10.34
C GLU A 125 22.94 4.73 10.98
N GLN A 126 22.56 4.56 12.25
CA GLN A 126 22.72 3.29 12.96
C GLN A 126 21.93 2.15 12.31
N TYR A 127 20.70 2.43 11.88
CA TYR A 127 19.86 1.45 11.19
C TYR A 127 20.47 1.03 9.85
N LEU A 128 20.96 1.98 9.05
CA LEU A 128 21.64 1.70 7.78
C LEU A 128 22.89 0.83 7.96
N GLN A 129 23.67 1.08 9.02
CA GLN A 129 24.84 0.26 9.34
C GLN A 129 24.43 -1.17 9.72
N LYS A 130 23.41 -1.33 10.57
CA LYS A 130 22.87 -2.64 10.96
C LYS A 130 22.31 -3.41 9.76
N ALA A 131 21.50 -2.75 8.92
CA ALA A 131 20.91 -3.35 7.73
C ALA A 131 21.99 -3.86 6.76
N LYS A 132 23.05 -3.07 6.51
CA LYS A 132 24.18 -3.51 5.68
C LYS A 132 24.92 -4.72 6.27
N ALA A 133 25.06 -4.78 7.59
CA ALA A 133 25.68 -5.92 8.26
C ALA A 133 24.81 -7.18 8.16
N GLU A 134 23.50 -7.04 8.35
CA GLU A 134 22.52 -8.13 8.21
C GLU A 134 22.46 -8.67 6.77
N GLU A 135 22.47 -7.78 5.78
CA GLU A 135 22.47 -8.16 4.36
C GLU A 135 23.74 -8.94 4.00
N LYS A 136 24.90 -8.47 4.46
CA LYS A 136 26.17 -9.19 4.28
C LYS A 136 26.16 -10.58 4.94
N ASN A 137 25.55 -10.70 6.11
CA ASN A 137 25.41 -11.98 6.80
C ASN A 137 24.43 -12.91 6.08
N ARG A 138 23.31 -12.39 5.57
CA ARG A 138 22.32 -13.17 4.83
C ARG A 138 22.86 -13.69 3.50
N ALA A 139 23.68 -12.90 2.81
CA ALA A 139 24.39 -13.33 1.60
C ALA A 139 25.44 -14.42 1.88
N ALA A 140 25.96 -14.51 3.11
CA ALA A 140 26.92 -15.54 3.52
C ALA A 140 26.25 -16.87 3.94
N VAL A 141 24.96 -16.87 4.30
CA VAL A 141 24.18 -18.05 4.73
C VAL A 141 23.34 -18.60 3.57
N GLY A 142 23.94 -18.66 2.37
CA GLY A 142 23.23 -18.95 1.13
C GLY A 142 22.30 -20.18 1.16
N GLY A 143 21.11 -20.00 0.58
CA GLY A 143 20.20 -21.07 0.17
C GLY A 143 19.30 -21.58 1.29
N GLY A 144 18.09 -21.01 1.40
CA GLY A 144 17.00 -21.71 2.07
C GLY A 144 16.80 -23.06 1.39
N GLU A 145 16.63 -24.10 2.20
CA GLU A 145 16.30 -25.44 1.72
C GLU A 145 15.09 -25.35 0.78
N PRO A 146 15.10 -26.03 -0.38
CA PRO A 146 13.92 -26.10 -1.22
C PRO A 146 12.78 -26.65 -0.36
N GLU A 147 11.68 -25.90 -0.27
CA GLU A 147 10.45 -26.41 0.35
C GLU A 147 10.15 -27.76 -0.29
N GLU A 148 10.11 -28.82 0.51
CA GLU A 148 9.75 -30.14 0.02
C GLU A 148 8.35 -30.03 -0.60
N ASP A 149 8.22 -30.47 -1.86
CA ASP A 149 6.94 -30.63 -2.57
C ASP A 149 6.10 -31.69 -1.85
N VAL A 150 5.50 -31.30 -0.72
CA VAL A 150 4.47 -32.09 -0.07
C VAL A 150 3.22 -31.92 -0.92
N PRO A 151 2.61 -33.01 -1.44
CA PRO A 151 1.37 -32.90 -2.18
C PRO A 151 0.29 -32.28 -1.29
N LEU A 152 -0.13 -31.05 -1.60
CA LEU A 152 -1.16 -30.28 -0.88
C LEU A 152 -2.49 -31.04 -0.75
N HIS A 153 -2.79 -31.87 -1.75
CA HIS A 153 -3.96 -32.73 -1.78
C HIS A 153 -3.51 -34.19 -1.87
N ALA A 154 -3.66 -34.91 -0.76
CA ALA A 154 -3.35 -36.35 -0.70
C ALA A 154 -4.25 -37.17 -1.64
N GLU A 155 -5.44 -36.67 -1.96
CA GLU A 155 -6.41 -37.30 -2.84
C GLU A 155 -6.96 -36.26 -3.82
N ASN A 156 -6.94 -36.58 -5.12
CA ASN A 156 -7.55 -35.78 -6.19
C ASN A 156 -8.34 -36.71 -7.13
N GLU A 157 -9.33 -37.41 -6.59
CA GLU A 157 -10.12 -38.42 -7.30
C GLU A 157 -10.83 -37.88 -8.55
N TRP A 158 -11.13 -36.58 -8.55
CA TRP A 158 -11.86 -35.88 -9.61
C TRP A 158 -10.95 -35.23 -10.65
N ASN A 159 -9.62 -35.45 -10.57
CA ASN A 159 -8.62 -34.86 -11.46
C ASN A 159 -8.78 -33.34 -11.62
N ILE A 160 -9.03 -32.64 -10.50
CA ILE A 160 -9.15 -31.19 -10.50
C ILE A 160 -7.78 -30.60 -10.83
N VAL A 161 -7.72 -29.83 -11.91
CA VAL A 161 -6.52 -29.11 -12.35
C VAL A 161 -6.73 -27.63 -12.07
N VAL A 162 -5.73 -27.00 -11.45
CA VAL A 162 -5.65 -25.54 -11.40
C VAL A 162 -5.13 -25.12 -12.77
N GLU A 163 -6.01 -24.60 -13.61
CA GLU A 163 -5.58 -23.90 -14.80
C GLU A 163 -4.99 -22.56 -14.36
N ASP A 164 -3.72 -22.31 -14.70
CA ASP A 164 -3.17 -20.96 -14.57
C ASP A 164 -3.93 -20.09 -15.56
N ASP A 165 -4.88 -19.30 -15.06
CA ASP A 165 -5.46 -18.20 -15.83
C ASP A 165 -4.26 -17.40 -16.37
N PRO A 166 -4.08 -17.28 -17.70
CA PRO A 166 -3.06 -16.42 -18.22
C PRO A 166 -3.45 -15.01 -17.78
N VAL A 167 -2.74 -14.51 -16.76
CA VAL A 167 -2.68 -13.09 -16.46
C VAL A 167 -2.46 -12.43 -17.82
N GLU A 168 -3.40 -11.59 -18.26
CA GLU A 168 -3.32 -10.85 -19.52
C GLU A 168 -2.13 -9.89 -19.46
N SER A 169 -0.91 -10.42 -19.55
CA SER A 169 0.15 -9.77 -20.28
C SER A 169 -0.25 -9.90 -21.73
N VAL A 170 -0.80 -8.82 -22.28
CA VAL A 170 -0.93 -8.61 -23.72
C VAL A 170 0.49 -8.65 -24.28
N PRO A 171 0.83 -9.66 -25.10
CA PRO A 171 1.35 -9.27 -26.41
C PRO A 171 0.84 -10.14 -27.57
N GLU A 172 0.54 -9.40 -28.64
CA GLU A 172 0.66 -9.73 -30.06
C GLU A 172 -0.27 -10.82 -30.62
N GLU A 173 -1.31 -10.32 -31.29
CA GLU A 173 -2.04 -10.98 -32.36
C GLU A 173 -1.08 -11.66 -33.35
N SER A 174 -1.17 -12.97 -33.48
CA SER A 174 -1.07 -13.63 -34.79
C SER A 174 -1.46 -15.11 -34.70
N GLU A 175 -2.50 -15.45 -35.46
CA GLU A 175 -2.72 -16.77 -36.09
C GLU A 175 -3.12 -17.98 -35.23
N LEU A 176 -4.28 -17.94 -34.54
CA LEU A 176 -4.94 -19.19 -34.08
C LEU A 176 -6.49 -19.16 -34.05
N HIS A 177 -7.11 -18.24 -34.77
CA HIS A 177 -8.57 -18.17 -34.92
C HIS A 177 -9.07 -19.13 -36.02
N GLU A 178 -9.18 -20.43 -35.72
CA GLU A 178 -10.14 -21.29 -36.45
C GLU A 178 -10.46 -22.63 -35.76
N ALA A 179 -9.69 -23.07 -34.76
CA ALA A 179 -9.84 -24.42 -34.19
C ALA A 179 -10.66 -24.54 -32.88
N LYS A 180 -11.03 -23.44 -32.20
CA LYS A 180 -11.64 -23.50 -30.85
C LYS A 180 -13.18 -23.39 -30.79
N ASN A 181 -13.87 -23.12 -31.90
CA ASN A 181 -15.32 -22.88 -31.88
C ASN A 181 -16.17 -24.06 -32.40
N LYS A 182 -15.88 -25.29 -31.95
CA LYS A 182 -16.81 -26.42 -32.10
C LYS A 182 -17.18 -26.99 -30.72
N PRO A 183 -18.47 -27.09 -30.38
CA PRO A 183 -18.89 -27.77 -29.17
C PRO A 183 -18.61 -29.28 -29.29
N ALA A 184 -18.38 -29.93 -28.16
CA ALA A 184 -18.16 -31.38 -28.11
C ALA A 184 -19.36 -32.17 -28.66
N GLU A 185 -19.13 -33.43 -29.03
CA GLU A 185 -20.14 -34.29 -29.65
C GLU A 185 -21.38 -34.44 -28.75
N GLY A 186 -22.54 -33.97 -29.24
CA GLY A 186 -23.81 -33.97 -28.50
C GLY A 186 -24.27 -32.62 -27.95
N LEU A 187 -23.44 -31.57 -28.02
CA LEU A 187 -23.81 -30.21 -27.63
C LEU A 187 -24.02 -29.32 -28.87
N LYS A 188 -25.02 -28.43 -28.82
CA LYS A 188 -25.28 -27.42 -29.85
C LYS A 188 -25.45 -26.06 -29.17
N PHE A 189 -24.86 -25.02 -29.75
CA PHE A 189 -25.14 -23.65 -29.33
C PHE A 189 -26.56 -23.27 -29.76
N GLU A 190 -27.31 -22.64 -28.85
CA GLU A 190 -28.70 -22.24 -29.07
C GLU A 190 -28.81 -20.93 -29.89
N PHE A 191 -27.74 -20.15 -29.98
CA PHE A 191 -27.68 -18.89 -30.72
C PHE A 191 -26.42 -18.83 -31.59
N GLU A 192 -26.52 -18.17 -32.74
CA GLU A 192 -25.35 -17.87 -33.58
C GLU A 192 -24.43 -16.90 -32.85
N GLN A 193 -23.15 -17.25 -32.75
CA GLN A 193 -22.15 -16.40 -32.13
C GLN A 193 -22.00 -15.12 -32.97
N ALA A 194 -22.20 -13.96 -32.35
CA ALA A 194 -22.06 -12.68 -33.03
C ALA A 194 -20.65 -12.55 -33.59
N LYS A 195 -20.53 -12.31 -34.90
CA LYS A 195 -19.25 -11.90 -35.50
C LYS A 195 -18.91 -10.55 -34.88
N SER A 196 -17.82 -10.48 -34.13
CA SER A 196 -17.23 -9.21 -33.72
C SER A 196 -16.69 -8.51 -34.97
N SER A 197 -17.54 -7.77 -35.67
CA SER A 197 -17.08 -6.76 -36.62
C SER A 197 -16.69 -5.53 -35.82
N VAL A 198 -15.43 -5.45 -35.42
CA VAL A 198 -14.86 -4.17 -34.99
C VAL A 198 -14.80 -3.28 -36.22
N ASN A 199 -15.39 -2.09 -36.13
CA ASN A 199 -15.35 -1.09 -37.19
C ASN A 199 -14.07 -0.27 -36.95
N ASP A 200 -13.11 -0.32 -37.90
CA ASP A 200 -11.79 0.32 -37.76
C ASP A 200 -11.87 1.86 -37.58
N ASP A 201 -13.03 2.46 -37.84
CA ASP A 201 -13.27 3.91 -37.75
C ASP A 201 -13.35 4.46 -36.29
N GLU A 202 -13.37 3.61 -35.26
CA GLU A 202 -13.39 4.04 -33.83
C GLU A 202 -12.05 3.86 -33.10
N LEU A 203 -10.99 3.44 -33.78
CA LEU A 203 -9.65 3.41 -33.22
C LEU A 203 -8.98 4.79 -33.36
N VAL A 204 -8.49 5.34 -32.24
CA VAL A 204 -7.66 6.54 -32.25
C VAL A 204 -6.37 6.20 -33.01
N ALA A 205 -6.21 6.77 -34.20
CA ALA A 205 -4.98 6.61 -34.98
C ALA A 205 -3.79 7.13 -34.16
N ASP A 206 -2.77 6.30 -33.97
CA ASP A 206 -1.47 6.72 -33.46
C ASP A 206 -0.87 7.71 -34.46
N SER A 207 -1.06 9.00 -34.22
CA SER A 207 -0.39 10.02 -34.99
C SER A 207 1.02 10.18 -34.45
N GLU A 208 2.02 9.89 -35.28
CA GLU A 208 3.46 10.16 -35.02
C GLU A 208 3.75 11.69 -34.97
N GLN A 209 2.88 12.48 -34.35
CA GLN A 209 3.03 13.92 -34.25
C GLN A 209 3.95 14.27 -33.08
N ASP A 210 5.01 15.02 -33.37
CA ASP A 210 5.94 15.52 -32.37
C ASP A 210 5.26 16.54 -31.45
N ILE A 211 5.58 16.49 -30.15
CA ILE A 211 4.98 17.32 -29.09
C ILE A 211 5.10 18.82 -29.40
N GLY A 212 6.15 19.21 -30.13
CA GLY A 212 6.37 20.58 -30.59
C GLY A 212 5.30 21.08 -31.57
N GLU A 213 4.82 20.23 -32.47
CA GLU A 213 3.76 20.58 -33.43
C GLU A 213 2.41 20.74 -32.73
N LEU A 214 2.09 19.88 -31.77
CA LEU A 214 0.88 19.97 -30.95
C LEU A 214 0.80 21.28 -30.14
N MET A 215 1.91 21.74 -29.57
CA MET A 215 1.96 23.04 -28.86
C MET A 215 1.78 24.23 -29.81
N SER A 216 2.21 24.11 -31.07
CA SER A 216 2.01 25.16 -32.07
C SER A 216 0.54 25.28 -32.51
N GLN A 217 -0.16 24.14 -32.62
CA GLN A 217 -1.57 24.10 -32.99
C GLN A 217 -2.46 24.67 -31.89
N LEU A 218 -2.18 24.37 -30.62
CA LEU A 218 -2.90 24.93 -29.48
C LEU A 218 -2.77 26.46 -29.38
N ASN A 219 -1.60 27.00 -29.76
CA ASN A 219 -1.39 28.45 -29.75
C ASN A 219 -2.05 29.18 -30.94
N ASN A 220 -2.36 28.46 -32.02
CA ASN A 220 -3.06 29.00 -33.19
C ASN A 220 -4.59 28.92 -33.07
N LEU A 221 -5.11 28.24 -32.04
CA LEU A 221 -6.51 28.29 -31.65
C LEU A 221 -6.74 29.45 -30.68
N LYS A 222 -6.79 30.67 -31.23
CA LYS A 222 -7.32 31.87 -30.57
C LYS A 222 -8.54 32.38 -31.32
#